data_AF-A0A2A9F1T3-F1
#
_entry.id   AF-A0A2A9F1T3-F1
#
_cell.length_a   1.000
_cell.length_b   1.000
_cell.length_c   1.000
_cell.angle_alpha   90.00
_cell.angle_beta   90.00
_cell.angle_gamma   90.00
#
_symmetry.space_group_name_H-M   'P 1'
#
loop_
_entity.id
_entity.type
_entity.pdbx_description
1 polymer ?
#
loop_
_entity_poly.entity_id
_entity_poly.type
_entity_poly.pdbx_seq_one_letter_code
_entity_poly.pdbx_strand_id
1 'polypeptide(L)'
;MSTSCGFCGIVDRDDSDVLEVYRDENVVAFFPTEPAVLGHVLVVPRRHVPDIWGLELDEASHLSRAALLLAEAIREAMRPEGLNVIQSNGEAATQTVQHLHVHLVPRWTDDAMGPIWPAQTDYSEASKERAMRDVRGAVQQLAASVEPPLAPEDRRKHLDYIQAVITRQSAASSSAKGWLLPIVTATFGFALTQDSWPLAALGMVSVVLFAYLDANYLRSEKQYRRLYDTVARSSRRVPLFTLNPVDADEPLPENAPTATKWKAAVHRYVPERSIWVSWSIAPFYIALLLLGAGVLAVSAL
;
A
#
# COMPACT_ATOMS: atom_id res chain seq x y z
N MET A 1 12.28 16.85 22.11
CA MET A 1 12.57 18.29 22.29
C MET A 1 14.06 18.40 22.61
N SER A 2 14.87 18.92 21.69
CA SER A 2 16.27 19.24 21.99
C SER A 2 16.29 20.61 22.67
N THR A 3 16.76 20.65 23.92
CA THR A 3 16.74 21.82 24.80
C THR A 3 17.66 22.97 24.35
N SER A 4 18.29 22.86 23.18
CA SER A 4 19.25 23.82 22.63
C SER A 4 18.89 24.35 21.24
N CYS A 5 17.75 23.97 20.66
CA CYS A 5 17.37 24.41 19.32
C CYS A 5 16.52 25.70 19.38
N GLY A 6 17.01 26.78 18.74
CA GLY A 6 16.29 28.06 18.69
C GLY A 6 14.90 27.94 18.05
N PHE A 7 14.76 27.20 16.95
CA PHE A 7 13.45 27.04 16.29
C PHE A 7 12.45 26.22 17.11
N CYS A 8 12.89 25.28 17.95
CA CYS A 8 12.00 24.61 18.90
C CYS A 8 11.36 25.63 19.86
N GLY A 9 12.13 26.59 20.38
CA GLY A 9 11.60 27.64 21.25
C GLY A 9 10.52 28.50 20.56
N ILE A 10 10.73 28.84 19.28
CA ILE A 10 9.75 29.55 18.45
C ILE A 10 8.49 28.70 18.24
N VAL A 11 8.66 27.42 17.93
CA VAL A 11 7.54 26.48 17.75
C VAL A 11 6.72 26.35 19.02
N ASP A 12 7.37 26.30 20.18
CA ASP A 12 6.75 26.15 21.50
C ASP A 12 6.17 27.46 22.07
N ARG A 13 6.29 28.58 21.34
CA ARG A 13 5.86 29.94 21.73
C ARG A 13 6.57 30.50 22.97
N ASP A 14 7.82 30.10 23.19
CA ASP A 14 8.65 30.62 24.28
C ASP A 14 9.38 31.92 23.90
N ASP A 15 9.24 32.36 22.64
CA ASP A 15 9.88 33.57 22.12
C ASP A 15 8.82 34.59 21.65
N SER A 16 8.69 35.71 22.39
CA SER A 16 7.74 36.78 22.11
C SER A 16 8.19 37.76 21.02
N ASP A 17 9.45 37.71 20.63
CA ASP A 17 10.05 38.71 19.73
C ASP A 17 10.01 38.25 18.26
N VAL A 18 9.52 37.04 18.01
CA VAL A 18 9.40 36.47 16.65
C VAL A 18 8.21 37.06 15.91
N LEU A 19 8.47 37.55 14.70
CA LEU A 19 7.44 37.99 13.77
C LEU A 19 6.85 36.78 13.02
N GLU A 20 5.90 36.11 13.64
CA GLU A 20 5.15 34.99 13.06
C GLU A 20 4.13 35.48 12.02
N VAL A 21 4.03 34.79 10.88
CA VAL A 21 3.08 35.10 9.80
C VAL A 21 2.08 33.98 9.53
N TYR A 22 2.40 32.74 9.92
CA TYR A 22 1.54 31.59 9.73
C TYR A 22 1.83 30.49 10.74
N ARG A 23 0.79 29.79 11.17
CA ARG A 23 0.90 28.62 12.04
C ARG A 23 -0.29 27.72 11.86
N ASP A 24 -0.02 26.42 11.83
CA ASP A 24 -1.02 25.38 11.95
C ASP A 24 -0.54 24.24 12.88
N GLU A 25 -1.19 23.09 12.77
CA GLU A 25 -0.89 21.89 13.56
C GLU A 25 0.47 21.26 13.23
N ASN A 26 1.05 21.54 12.06
CA ASN A 26 2.24 20.87 11.54
C ASN A 26 3.40 21.82 11.23
N VAL A 27 3.13 23.09 10.93
CA VAL A 27 4.10 24.06 10.41
C VAL A 27 3.97 25.40 11.14
N VAL A 28 5.10 26.09 11.27
CA VAL A 28 5.19 27.49 11.71
C VAL A 28 6.00 28.25 10.66
N ALA A 29 5.59 29.49 10.36
CA ALA A 29 6.36 30.38 9.51
C ALA A 29 6.49 31.77 10.09
N PHE A 30 7.69 32.33 9.96
CA PHE A 30 8.08 33.57 10.62
C PHE A 30 9.21 34.26 9.86
N PHE A 31 9.43 35.55 10.13
CA PHE A 31 10.60 36.26 9.63
C PHE A 31 11.86 35.87 10.41
N PRO A 32 12.99 35.61 9.73
CA PRO A 32 14.27 35.47 10.42
C PRO A 32 14.65 36.80 11.08
N THR A 33 15.42 36.73 12.17
CA THR A 33 15.93 37.91 12.89
C THR A 33 16.69 38.86 11.97
N GLU A 34 17.48 38.31 11.05
CA GLU A 34 18.19 39.05 10.00
C GLU A 34 17.74 38.54 8.62
N PRO A 35 16.76 39.19 7.98
CA PRO A 35 16.28 38.77 6.68
C PRO A 35 17.26 39.17 5.57
N ALA A 36 17.64 38.20 4.74
CA ALA A 36 18.40 38.44 3.50
C ALA A 36 17.81 39.58 2.62
N VAL A 37 16.48 39.70 2.58
CA VAL A 37 15.71 40.76 1.92
C VAL A 37 14.38 40.95 2.64
N LEU A 38 13.75 42.12 2.49
CA LEU A 38 12.41 42.35 3.05
C LEU A 38 11.39 41.39 2.43
N GLY A 39 10.57 40.75 3.27
CA GLY A 39 9.65 39.70 2.86
C GLY A 39 10.21 38.28 2.93
N HIS A 40 11.47 38.09 3.35
CA HIS A 40 12.04 36.76 3.60
C HIS A 40 11.32 36.05 4.74
N VAL A 41 10.72 34.90 4.45
CA VAL A 41 10.02 34.05 5.43
C VAL A 41 10.73 32.70 5.56
N LEU A 42 10.87 32.22 6.78
CA LEU A 42 11.23 30.85 7.10
C LEU A 42 9.98 30.02 7.35
N VAL A 43 9.93 28.81 6.79
CA VAL A 43 8.86 27.83 7.01
C VAL A 43 9.47 26.58 7.64
N VAL A 44 9.01 26.19 8.83
CA VAL A 44 9.60 25.08 9.61
C VAL A 44 8.54 24.06 10.03
N PRO A 45 8.81 22.75 10.01
CA PRO A 45 7.95 21.77 10.65
C PRO A 45 7.99 21.97 12.17
N ARG A 46 6.89 21.63 12.84
CA ARG A 46 6.84 21.70 14.31
C ARG A 46 7.68 20.62 14.97
N ARG A 47 7.69 19.41 14.39
CA ARG A 47 8.60 18.36 14.85
C ARG A 47 10.04 18.82 14.56
N HIS A 48 10.90 18.65 15.56
CA HIS A 48 12.33 18.86 15.34
C HIS A 48 12.87 17.76 14.43
N VAL A 49 13.25 18.17 13.21
CA VAL A 49 13.92 17.34 12.21
C VAL A 49 15.15 18.10 11.77
N PRO A 50 16.37 17.56 11.88
CA PRO A 50 17.57 18.34 11.59
C PRO A 50 17.68 18.74 10.12
N ASP A 51 17.32 17.84 9.22
CA ASP A 51 17.54 17.95 7.78
C ASP A 51 16.50 17.14 6.98
N ILE A 52 16.62 17.16 5.65
CA ILE A 52 15.67 16.52 4.73
C ILE A 52 15.68 15.00 4.84
N TRP A 53 16.78 14.40 5.29
CA TRP A 53 16.90 12.94 5.39
C TRP A 53 16.11 12.37 6.58
N GLY A 54 15.75 13.20 7.55
CA GLY A 54 14.85 12.84 8.66
C GLY A 54 13.38 13.21 8.47
N LEU A 55 13.02 13.84 7.34
CA LEU A 55 11.68 14.36 7.09
C LEU A 55 10.73 13.25 6.63
N GLU A 56 9.56 13.15 7.25
CA GLU A 56 8.54 12.17 6.84
C GLU A 56 7.68 12.72 5.68
N LEU A 57 7.10 11.83 4.88
CA LEU A 57 6.33 12.22 3.69
C LEU A 57 5.12 13.10 3.99
N ASP A 58 4.44 12.84 5.10
CA ASP A 58 3.29 13.62 5.54
C ASP A 58 3.72 15.05 5.92
N GLU A 59 4.82 15.18 6.67
CA GLU A 59 5.40 16.47 7.03
C GLU A 59 5.90 17.23 5.80
N ALA A 60 6.54 16.54 4.84
CA ALA A 60 6.96 17.14 3.58
C ALA A 60 5.77 17.70 2.78
N SER A 61 4.64 16.99 2.79
CA SER A 61 3.38 17.46 2.19
C SER A 61 2.86 18.72 2.88
N HIS A 62 2.78 18.71 4.21
CA HIS A 62 2.36 19.87 5.00
C HIS A 62 3.27 21.08 4.78
N LEU A 63 4.58 20.89 4.83
CA LEU A 63 5.58 21.92 4.61
C LEU A 63 5.48 22.52 3.20
N SER A 64 5.33 21.69 2.18
CA SER A 64 5.18 22.12 0.79
C SER A 64 3.89 22.93 0.58
N ARG A 65 2.78 22.50 1.18
CA ARG A 65 1.51 23.25 1.11
C ARG A 65 1.59 24.62 1.78
N ALA A 66 2.21 24.69 2.96
CA ALA A 66 2.45 25.96 3.64
C ALA A 66 3.39 26.87 2.84
N ALA A 67 4.46 26.32 2.27
CA ALA A 67 5.38 27.06 1.41
C ALA A 67 4.69 27.65 0.17
N LEU A 68 3.79 26.90 -0.49
CA LEU A 68 3.00 27.39 -1.62
C LEU A 68 2.04 28.52 -1.22
N LEU A 69 1.34 28.37 -0.09
CA LEU A 69 0.45 29.41 0.44
C LEU A 69 1.24 30.71 0.72
N LEU A 70 2.38 30.59 1.39
CA LEU A 70 3.21 31.72 1.78
C LEU A 70 3.91 32.36 0.57
N ALA A 71 4.32 31.57 -0.43
CA ALA A 71 4.83 32.09 -1.68
C ALA A 71 3.80 32.98 -2.39
N GLU A 72 2.53 32.56 -2.41
CA GLU A 72 1.43 33.37 -2.96
C GLU A 72 1.20 34.64 -2.14
N ALA A 73 1.22 34.53 -0.81
CA ALA A 73 1.05 35.67 0.09
C ALA A 73 2.19 36.70 -0.09
N ILE A 74 3.45 36.24 -0.21
CA ILE A 74 4.61 37.09 -0.51
C ILE A 74 4.43 37.75 -1.88
N ARG A 75 3.95 37.01 -2.89
CA ARG A 75 3.72 37.57 -4.23
C ARG A 75 2.71 38.72 -4.20
N GLU A 76 1.60 38.55 -3.49
CA GLU A 76 0.57 39.58 -3.39
C GLU A 76 1.04 40.80 -2.57
N ALA A 77 1.67 40.55 -1.41
CA ALA A 77 2.05 41.60 -0.48
C ALA A 77 3.28 42.40 -0.92
N MET A 78 4.28 41.73 -1.49
CA MET A 78 5.58 42.33 -1.82
C MET A 78 5.76 42.61 -3.32
N ARG A 79 4.99 41.93 -4.19
CA ARG A 79 5.10 42.02 -5.65
C ARG A 79 6.54 41.89 -6.17
N PRO A 80 7.26 40.81 -5.81
CA PRO A 80 8.62 40.61 -6.29
C PRO A 80 8.65 40.19 -7.75
N GLU A 81 9.79 40.39 -8.41
CA GLU A 81 10.03 39.93 -9.79
C GLU A 81 10.31 38.42 -9.84
N GLY A 82 10.73 37.84 -8.72
CA GLY A 82 10.94 36.40 -8.56
C GLY A 82 10.87 35.94 -7.11
N LEU A 83 11.04 34.64 -6.87
CA LEU A 83 11.09 34.05 -5.54
C LEU A 83 12.09 32.91 -5.54
N ASN A 84 13.08 32.96 -4.65
CA ASN A 84 13.90 31.78 -4.35
C ASN A 84 13.22 30.96 -3.25
N VAL A 85 13.16 29.64 -3.47
CA VAL A 85 12.80 28.66 -2.44
C VAL A 85 14.04 27.85 -2.14
N ILE A 86 14.60 28.00 -0.94
CA ILE A 86 15.90 27.42 -0.58
C ILE A 86 15.72 26.55 0.67
N GLN A 87 16.30 25.36 0.66
CA GLN A 87 16.34 24.47 1.81
C GLN A 87 17.72 23.82 1.83
N SER A 88 18.43 24.01 2.94
CA SER A 88 19.82 23.59 3.11
C SER A 88 19.91 22.39 4.03
N ASN A 89 20.79 21.44 3.71
CA ASN A 89 21.00 20.21 4.49
C ASN A 89 22.49 20.00 4.77
N GLY A 90 22.89 20.22 6.03
CA GLY A 90 24.27 20.18 6.48
C GLY A 90 25.04 21.49 6.27
N GLU A 91 26.14 21.64 7.02
CA GLU A 91 26.98 22.84 7.02
C GLU A 91 27.58 23.15 5.63
N ALA A 92 27.98 22.12 4.88
CA ALA A 92 28.49 22.28 3.52
C ALA A 92 27.47 22.87 2.55
N ALA A 93 26.18 22.73 2.84
CA ALA A 93 25.07 23.35 2.12
C ALA A 93 24.59 24.66 2.80
N THR A 94 25.42 25.26 3.66
CA THR A 94 25.18 26.50 4.40
C THR A 94 24.04 26.45 5.43
N GLN A 95 23.69 25.27 5.95
CA GLN A 95 22.71 25.16 7.02
C GLN A 95 23.32 25.53 8.38
N THR A 96 22.81 26.57 9.03
CA THR A 96 23.30 27.06 10.34
C THR A 96 22.45 26.57 11.51
N VAL A 97 21.13 26.44 11.33
CA VAL A 97 20.22 25.87 12.33
C VAL A 97 19.84 24.46 11.93
N GLN A 98 20.17 23.49 12.78
CA GLN A 98 19.89 22.05 12.60
C GLN A 98 18.44 21.73 12.97
N HIS A 99 17.52 22.44 12.33
CA HIS A 99 16.09 22.21 12.31
C HIS A 99 15.65 22.61 10.91
N LEU A 100 15.13 21.67 10.14
CA LEU A 100 14.78 21.83 8.74
C LEU A 100 13.92 23.08 8.54
N HIS A 101 14.33 23.94 7.61
CA HIS A 101 13.63 25.17 7.31
C HIS A 101 13.72 25.47 5.83
N VAL A 102 12.61 25.93 5.27
CA VAL A 102 12.51 26.40 3.90
C VAL A 102 12.50 27.92 3.92
N HIS A 103 13.46 28.52 3.23
CA HIS A 103 13.50 29.94 2.97
C HIS A 103 12.61 30.27 1.77
N LEU A 104 11.72 31.24 1.93
CA LEU A 104 11.02 31.91 0.85
C LEU A 104 11.58 33.32 0.74
N VAL A 105 12.39 33.57 -0.28
CA VAL A 105 13.17 34.81 -0.42
C VAL A 105 12.69 35.56 -1.67
N PRO A 106 11.86 36.61 -1.55
CA PRO A 106 11.43 37.41 -2.70
C PRO A 106 12.62 38.08 -3.39
N ARG A 107 12.61 38.15 -4.71
CA ARG A 107 13.74 38.63 -5.52
C ARG A 107 13.36 39.82 -6.38
N TRP A 108 14.30 40.73 -6.55
CA TRP A 108 14.25 41.84 -7.51
C TRP A 108 15.57 41.94 -8.27
N THR A 109 15.53 42.52 -9.46
CA THR A 109 16.75 42.88 -10.20
C THR A 109 17.64 43.76 -9.32
N ASP A 110 18.93 43.40 -9.24
CA ASP A 110 19.95 44.08 -8.43
C ASP A 110 19.68 44.12 -6.91
N ASP A 111 18.92 43.16 -6.37
CA ASP A 111 18.79 42.99 -4.93
C ASP A 111 20.11 42.60 -4.24
N ALA A 112 20.11 42.65 -2.90
CA ALA A 112 21.29 42.33 -2.10
C ALA A 112 21.73 40.86 -2.20
N MET A 113 20.91 39.98 -2.78
CA MET A 113 21.23 38.57 -2.96
C MET A 113 22.05 38.39 -4.25
N GLY A 114 23.30 37.94 -4.08
CA GLY A 114 24.18 37.63 -5.20
C GLY A 114 23.74 36.40 -6.03
N PRO A 115 24.53 36.04 -7.05
CA PRO A 115 24.32 34.81 -7.81
C PRO A 115 24.53 33.57 -6.93
N ILE A 116 23.58 32.64 -6.96
CA ILE A 116 23.62 31.38 -6.17
C ILE A 116 24.24 30.20 -6.95
N TRP A 117 24.47 30.37 -8.25
CA TRP A 117 25.04 29.36 -9.12
C TRP A 117 26.45 29.76 -9.55
N PRO A 118 27.36 28.79 -9.75
CA PRO A 118 28.67 29.08 -10.32
C PRO A 118 28.53 29.58 -11.76
N ALA A 119 29.41 30.49 -12.17
CA ALA A 119 29.38 31.06 -13.53
C ALA A 119 29.71 30.02 -14.62
N GLN A 120 30.57 29.05 -14.32
CA GLN A 120 30.91 27.96 -15.22
C GLN A 120 31.35 26.73 -14.42
N THR A 121 31.10 25.54 -14.97
CA THR A 121 31.61 24.26 -14.46
C THR A 121 32.32 23.50 -15.58
N ASP A 122 33.43 22.82 -15.27
CA ASP A 122 34.25 22.08 -16.25
C ASP A 122 34.27 20.56 -15.97
N TYR A 123 33.09 19.94 -15.97
CA TYR A 123 32.95 18.50 -15.77
C TYR A 123 32.92 17.75 -17.11
N SER A 124 33.73 16.69 -17.23
CA SER A 124 33.72 15.80 -18.40
C SER A 124 32.38 15.04 -18.55
N GLU A 125 31.97 14.72 -19.78
CA GLU A 125 30.78 13.90 -20.04
C GLU A 125 30.85 12.53 -19.35
N ALA A 126 32.03 11.90 -19.31
CA ALA A 126 32.23 10.64 -18.62
C ALA A 126 31.96 10.75 -17.11
N SER A 127 32.32 11.88 -16.48
CA SER A 127 32.02 12.15 -15.07
C SER A 127 30.52 12.35 -14.85
N LYS A 128 29.86 13.10 -15.73
CA LYS A 128 28.39 13.33 -15.66
C LYS A 128 27.62 12.02 -15.80
N GLU A 129 27.99 11.19 -16.77
CA GLU A 129 27.35 9.88 -16.96
C GLU A 129 27.53 8.95 -15.77
N ARG A 130 28.72 8.93 -15.17
CA ARG A 130 28.99 8.15 -13.96
C ARG A 130 28.09 8.59 -12.82
N ALA A 131 28.08 9.88 -12.50
CA ALA A 131 27.23 10.45 -11.45
C ALA A 131 25.74 10.14 -11.70
N MET A 132 25.27 10.29 -12.94
CA MET A 132 23.89 9.95 -13.31
C MET A 132 23.56 8.48 -13.07
N ARG A 133 24.46 7.56 -13.47
CA ARG A 133 24.26 6.11 -13.23
C ARG A 133 24.21 5.78 -11.75
N ASP A 134 25.10 6.36 -10.95
CA ASP A 134 25.16 6.11 -9.51
C ASP A 134 23.87 6.60 -8.81
N VAL A 135 23.42 7.82 -9.14
CA VAL A 135 22.15 8.37 -8.61
C VAL A 135 20.94 7.55 -9.07
N ARG A 136 20.88 7.16 -10.35
CA ARG A 136 19.76 6.34 -10.88
C ARG A 136 19.71 4.98 -10.21
N GLY A 137 20.86 4.35 -9.96
CA GLY A 137 20.94 3.09 -9.22
C GLY A 137 20.39 3.23 -7.80
N ALA A 138 20.74 4.30 -7.09
CA ALA A 138 20.21 4.58 -5.76
C ALA A 138 18.69 4.84 -5.79
N VAL A 139 18.18 5.58 -6.78
CA VAL A 139 16.72 5.80 -6.95
C VAL A 139 15.98 4.48 -7.07
N GLN A 140 16.48 3.54 -7.87
CA GLN A 140 15.81 2.24 -8.03
C GLN A 140 15.74 1.44 -6.73
N GLN A 141 16.74 1.57 -5.86
CA GLN A 141 16.77 0.91 -4.55
C GLN A 141 15.84 1.60 -3.54
N LEU A 142 15.73 2.93 -3.61
CA LEU A 142 14.99 3.75 -2.64
C LEU A 142 13.57 4.12 -3.07
N ALA A 143 13.20 3.95 -4.34
CA ALA A 143 11.89 4.33 -4.86
C ALA A 143 10.74 3.71 -4.06
N ALA A 144 10.88 2.43 -3.69
CA ALA A 144 9.90 1.76 -2.85
C ALA A 144 9.75 2.42 -1.48
N SER A 145 10.81 2.97 -0.86
CA SER A 145 10.72 3.64 0.45
C SER A 145 10.05 5.02 0.43
N VAL A 146 9.89 5.65 -0.74
CA VAL A 146 9.38 7.04 -0.89
C VAL A 146 7.92 7.06 -1.36
N GLU A 147 7.32 5.93 -1.73
CA GLU A 147 5.88 5.87 -2.02
C GLU A 147 5.05 6.12 -0.75
N PRO A 148 4.03 7.00 -0.81
CA PRO A 148 3.22 7.31 0.35
C PRO A 148 2.51 6.05 0.88
N PRO A 149 2.45 5.84 2.21
CA PRO A 149 1.61 4.80 2.76
C PRO A 149 0.14 5.03 2.33
N LEU A 150 -0.59 3.94 2.08
CA LEU A 150 -2.03 3.97 1.82
C LEU A 150 -2.71 4.88 2.87
N ALA A 151 -3.41 5.92 2.41
CA ALA A 151 -4.20 6.77 3.30
C ALA A 151 -5.14 5.88 4.14
N PRO A 152 -5.40 6.20 5.42
CA PRO A 152 -6.24 5.35 6.28
C PRO A 152 -7.62 5.04 5.67
N GLU A 153 -8.19 5.98 4.91
CA GLU A 153 -9.46 5.79 4.20
C GLU A 153 -9.34 4.82 3.01
N ASP A 154 -8.28 4.92 2.21
CA ASP A 154 -8.05 4.03 1.08
C ASP A 154 -7.77 2.60 1.54
N ARG A 155 -7.03 2.45 2.65
CA ARG A 155 -6.84 1.15 3.30
C ARG A 155 -8.17 0.55 3.76
N ARG A 156 -9.05 1.34 4.39
CA ARG A 156 -10.39 0.87 4.79
C ARG A 156 -11.21 0.43 3.58
N LYS A 157 -11.26 1.24 2.51
CA LYS A 157 -11.96 0.89 1.27
C LYS A 157 -11.39 -0.37 0.61
N HIS A 158 -10.08 -0.55 0.62
CA HIS A 158 -9.44 -1.75 0.08
C HIS A 158 -9.83 -2.99 0.88
N LEU A 159 -9.83 -2.90 2.22
CA LEU A 159 -10.32 -3.96 3.09
C LEU A 159 -11.79 -4.29 2.84
N ASP A 160 -12.65 -3.29 2.63
CA ASP A 160 -14.07 -3.48 2.30
C ASP A 160 -14.25 -4.24 0.97
N TYR A 161 -13.47 -3.90 -0.07
CA TYR A 161 -13.51 -4.63 -1.34
C TYR A 161 -13.08 -6.09 -1.20
N ILE A 162 -12.00 -6.35 -0.45
CA ILE A 162 -11.55 -7.73 -0.18
C ILE A 162 -12.62 -8.49 0.62
N GLN A 163 -13.20 -7.85 1.64
CA GLN A 163 -14.25 -8.44 2.47
C GLN A 163 -15.52 -8.77 1.68
N ALA A 164 -15.89 -7.93 0.71
CA ALA A 164 -17.00 -8.21 -0.21
C ALA A 164 -16.75 -9.48 -1.04
N VAL A 165 -15.51 -9.68 -1.52
CA VAL A 165 -15.15 -10.91 -2.24
C VAL A 165 -15.20 -12.13 -1.32
N ILE A 166 -14.64 -12.04 -0.10
CA ILE A 166 -14.70 -13.12 0.90
C ILE A 166 -16.14 -13.54 1.18
N THR A 167 -17.01 -12.55 1.41
CA THR A 167 -18.44 -12.77 1.68
C THR A 167 -19.13 -13.47 0.51
N ARG A 168 -18.84 -13.05 -0.73
CA ARG A 168 -19.37 -13.69 -1.94
C ARG A 168 -18.91 -15.14 -2.10
N GLN A 169 -17.64 -15.45 -1.81
CA GLN A 169 -17.12 -16.83 -1.89
C GLN A 169 -17.79 -17.74 -0.84
N SER A 170 -17.95 -17.25 0.40
CA SER A 170 -18.63 -17.99 1.46
C SER A 170 -20.10 -18.26 1.11
N ALA A 171 -20.81 -17.26 0.55
CA ALA A 171 -22.19 -17.43 0.09
C ALA A 171 -22.30 -18.42 -1.09
N ALA A 172 -21.36 -18.39 -2.03
CA ALA A 172 -21.30 -19.34 -3.15
C ALA A 172 -21.06 -20.79 -2.69
N SER A 173 -20.20 -20.98 -1.68
CA SER A 173 -19.96 -22.27 -1.02
C SER A 173 -21.25 -22.85 -0.39
N SER A 174 -21.95 -22.05 0.41
CA SER A 174 -23.23 -22.45 1.01
C SER A 174 -24.30 -22.74 -0.05
N SER A 175 -24.38 -21.91 -1.10
CA SER A 175 -25.32 -22.10 -2.20
C SER A 175 -25.05 -23.41 -2.94
N ALA A 176 -23.79 -23.75 -3.20
CA ALA A 176 -23.43 -25.01 -3.86
C ALA A 176 -23.98 -26.24 -3.12
N LYS A 177 -23.89 -26.26 -1.78
CA LYS A 177 -24.51 -27.33 -0.98
C LYS A 177 -26.04 -27.33 -1.09
N GLY A 178 -26.65 -26.14 -1.08
CA GLY A 178 -28.09 -25.97 -1.26
C GLY A 178 -28.61 -26.50 -2.60
N TRP A 179 -27.88 -26.27 -3.70
CA TRP A 179 -28.22 -26.80 -5.03
C TRP A 179 -27.98 -28.31 -5.15
N LEU A 180 -26.95 -28.85 -4.46
CA LEU A 180 -26.64 -30.27 -4.52
C LEU A 180 -27.70 -31.14 -3.84
N LEU A 181 -28.22 -30.71 -2.69
CA LEU A 181 -29.15 -31.53 -1.89
C LEU A 181 -30.38 -31.99 -2.69
N PRO A 182 -31.14 -31.12 -3.39
CA PRO A 182 -32.26 -31.54 -4.23
C PRO A 182 -31.87 -32.52 -5.34
N ILE A 183 -30.71 -32.31 -5.99
CA ILE A 183 -30.20 -33.18 -7.05
C ILE A 183 -29.95 -34.58 -6.48
N VAL A 184 -29.25 -34.66 -5.35
CA VAL A 184 -28.93 -35.92 -4.68
C VAL A 184 -30.19 -36.61 -4.18
N THR A 185 -31.10 -35.88 -3.53
CA THR A 185 -32.39 -36.42 -3.07
C THR A 185 -33.20 -37.01 -4.21
N ALA A 186 -33.30 -36.31 -5.35
CA ALA A 186 -34.02 -36.82 -6.51
C ALA A 186 -33.32 -38.03 -7.13
N THR A 187 -32.03 -37.93 -7.44
CA THR A 187 -31.26 -39.00 -8.10
C THR A 187 -31.20 -40.28 -7.27
N PHE A 188 -30.87 -40.17 -5.98
CA PHE A 188 -30.82 -41.34 -5.08
C PHE A 188 -32.21 -41.89 -4.77
N GLY A 189 -33.22 -41.03 -4.58
CA GLY A 189 -34.60 -41.46 -4.38
C GLY A 189 -35.13 -42.24 -5.59
N PHE A 190 -34.98 -41.70 -6.80
CA PHE A 190 -35.41 -42.38 -8.01
C PHE A 190 -34.62 -43.66 -8.29
N ALA A 191 -33.30 -43.66 -8.04
CA ALA A 191 -32.48 -44.87 -8.18
C ALA A 191 -32.99 -46.04 -7.33
N LEU A 192 -33.40 -45.77 -6.09
CA LEU A 192 -33.99 -46.78 -5.20
C LEU A 192 -35.38 -47.23 -5.65
N THR A 193 -36.21 -46.33 -6.18
CA THR A 193 -37.59 -46.68 -6.59
C THR A 193 -37.67 -47.38 -7.94
N GLN A 194 -36.67 -47.20 -8.80
CA GLN A 194 -36.64 -47.70 -10.18
C GLN A 194 -35.57 -48.78 -10.40
N ASP A 195 -34.88 -49.21 -9.34
CA ASP A 195 -33.74 -50.15 -9.38
C ASP A 195 -32.73 -49.80 -10.48
N SER A 196 -32.40 -48.51 -10.56
CA SER A 196 -31.63 -47.95 -11.67
C SER A 196 -30.27 -47.46 -11.20
N TRP A 197 -29.25 -48.34 -11.27
CA TRP A 197 -27.87 -47.97 -10.96
C TRP A 197 -27.33 -46.74 -11.74
N PRO A 198 -27.74 -46.44 -13.00
CA PRO A 198 -27.29 -45.23 -13.69
C PRO A 198 -27.75 -43.94 -12.99
N LEU A 199 -28.93 -43.93 -12.37
CA LEU A 199 -29.42 -42.78 -11.60
C LEU A 199 -28.61 -42.59 -10.31
N ALA A 200 -28.23 -43.68 -9.65
CA ALA A 200 -27.33 -43.63 -8.48
C ALA A 200 -25.95 -43.07 -8.87
N ALA A 201 -25.40 -43.54 -9.99
CA ALA A 201 -24.12 -43.06 -10.53
C ALA A 201 -24.17 -41.57 -10.89
N LEU A 202 -25.27 -41.11 -11.50
CA LEU A 202 -25.48 -39.69 -11.81
C LEU A 202 -25.47 -38.81 -10.54
N GLY A 203 -26.11 -39.28 -9.47
CA GLY A 203 -26.07 -38.61 -8.17
C GLY A 203 -24.65 -38.55 -7.59
N MET A 204 -23.90 -39.64 -7.64
CA MET A 204 -22.49 -39.67 -7.19
C MET A 204 -21.60 -38.72 -7.98
N VAL A 205 -21.73 -38.69 -9.31
CA VAL A 205 -20.98 -37.74 -10.17
C VAL A 205 -21.31 -36.30 -9.78
N SER A 206 -22.58 -36.00 -9.51
CA SER A 206 -23.01 -34.68 -9.04
C SER A 206 -22.37 -34.32 -7.69
N VAL A 207 -22.32 -35.25 -6.74
CA VAL A 207 -21.65 -35.05 -5.45
C VAL A 207 -20.17 -34.71 -5.64
N VAL A 208 -19.44 -35.44 -6.47
CA VAL A 208 -18.00 -35.19 -6.74
C VAL A 208 -17.80 -33.82 -7.41
N LEU A 209 -18.63 -33.48 -8.39
CA LEU A 209 -18.56 -32.21 -9.10
C LEU A 209 -18.78 -31.02 -8.15
N PHE A 210 -19.84 -31.09 -7.34
CA PHE A 210 -20.14 -30.03 -6.37
C PHE A 210 -19.10 -29.97 -5.24
N ALA A 211 -18.52 -31.10 -4.83
CA ALA A 211 -17.41 -31.11 -3.88
C ALA A 211 -16.20 -30.35 -4.42
N TYR A 212 -15.88 -30.53 -5.70
CA TYR A 212 -14.81 -29.79 -6.37
C TYR A 212 -15.08 -28.29 -6.48
N LEU A 213 -16.30 -27.90 -6.86
CA LEU A 213 -16.70 -26.48 -6.91
C LEU A 213 -16.61 -25.82 -5.53
N ASP A 214 -17.15 -26.49 -4.51
CA ASP A 214 -17.17 -25.98 -3.14
C ASP A 214 -15.76 -25.88 -2.52
N ALA A 215 -14.91 -26.88 -2.77
CA ALA A 215 -13.50 -26.82 -2.38
C ALA A 215 -12.77 -25.64 -3.06
N ASN A 216 -13.12 -25.30 -4.29
CA ASN A 216 -12.55 -24.13 -4.97
C ASN A 216 -13.06 -22.79 -4.39
N TYR A 217 -14.32 -22.69 -4.01
CA TYR A 217 -14.84 -21.51 -3.30
C TYR A 217 -14.12 -21.32 -1.96
N LEU A 218 -13.97 -22.39 -1.17
CA LEU A 218 -13.25 -22.34 0.09
C LEU A 218 -11.76 -21.99 -0.09
N ARG A 219 -11.13 -22.50 -1.15
CA ARG A 219 -9.75 -22.12 -1.50
C ARG A 219 -9.64 -20.63 -1.77
N SER A 220 -10.51 -20.11 -2.63
CA SER A 220 -10.53 -18.71 -2.99
C SER A 220 -10.76 -17.84 -1.76
N GLU A 221 -11.73 -18.19 -0.92
CA GLU A 221 -12.00 -17.50 0.34
C GLU A 221 -10.76 -17.42 1.24
N LYS A 222 -10.06 -18.54 1.47
CA LYS A 222 -8.84 -18.57 2.28
C LYS A 222 -7.71 -17.71 1.69
N GLN A 223 -7.57 -17.69 0.37
CA GLN A 223 -6.60 -16.85 -0.33
C GLN A 223 -6.90 -15.35 -0.15
N TYR A 224 -8.17 -14.94 -0.29
CA TYR A 224 -8.57 -13.55 -0.03
C TYR A 224 -8.46 -13.17 1.45
N ARG A 225 -8.67 -14.10 2.39
CA ARG A 225 -8.43 -13.85 3.82
C ARG A 225 -6.96 -13.58 4.12
N ARG A 226 -6.02 -14.27 3.47
CA ARG A 226 -4.58 -13.95 3.58
C ARG A 226 -4.28 -12.56 3.04
N LEU A 227 -4.84 -12.20 1.88
CA LEU A 227 -4.70 -10.84 1.33
C LEU A 227 -5.27 -9.78 2.30
N TYR A 228 -6.44 -10.05 2.87
CA TYR A 228 -7.05 -9.18 3.89
C TYR A 228 -6.11 -8.99 5.09
N ASP A 229 -5.58 -10.08 5.66
CA ASP A 229 -4.65 -10.02 6.80
C ASP A 229 -3.37 -9.24 6.45
N THR A 230 -2.85 -9.39 5.23
CA THR A 230 -1.68 -8.65 4.75
C THR A 230 -1.94 -7.14 4.68
N VAL A 231 -3.09 -6.73 4.12
CA VAL A 231 -3.49 -5.31 4.06
C VAL A 231 -3.85 -4.77 5.45
N ALA A 232 -4.48 -5.58 6.30
CA ALA A 232 -4.92 -5.19 7.63
C ALA A 232 -3.74 -4.99 8.59
N ARG A 233 -2.68 -5.81 8.47
CA ARG A 233 -1.48 -5.71 9.33
C ARG A 233 -0.38 -4.87 8.72
N SER A 234 -0.54 -4.41 7.48
CA SER A 234 0.53 -3.78 6.69
C SER A 234 1.83 -4.59 6.70
N SER A 235 1.73 -5.93 6.77
CA SER A 235 2.88 -6.82 6.95
C SER A 235 3.78 -6.86 5.71
N ARG A 236 3.21 -6.55 4.55
CA ARG A 236 3.88 -6.50 3.24
C ARG A 236 3.26 -5.39 2.40
N ARG A 237 4.06 -4.77 1.53
CA ARG A 237 3.53 -3.88 0.48
C ARG A 237 2.80 -4.69 -0.56
N VAL A 238 1.55 -4.33 -0.82
CA VAL A 238 0.73 -4.86 -1.91
C VAL A 238 0.27 -3.71 -2.80
N PRO A 239 0.04 -3.93 -4.11
CA PRO A 239 -0.45 -2.87 -5.00
C PRO A 239 -1.78 -2.27 -4.52
N LEU A 240 -1.94 -0.96 -4.75
CA LEU A 240 -3.13 -0.19 -4.37
C LEU A 240 -4.40 -0.81 -4.97
N PHE A 241 -5.40 -1.09 -4.13
CA PHE A 241 -6.68 -1.72 -4.53
C PHE A 241 -6.53 -3.06 -5.29
N THR A 242 -5.44 -3.80 -5.08
CA THR A 242 -5.33 -5.12 -5.69
C THR A 242 -6.44 -6.06 -5.20
N LEU A 243 -7.06 -6.75 -6.16
CA LEU A 243 -7.98 -7.86 -5.92
C LEU A 243 -7.38 -9.19 -6.40
N ASN A 244 -6.05 -9.25 -6.52
CA ASN A 244 -5.33 -10.46 -6.84
C ASN A 244 -4.76 -11.08 -5.55
N PRO A 245 -5.28 -12.24 -5.08
CA PRO A 245 -4.81 -12.84 -3.84
C PRO A 245 -3.36 -13.32 -3.90
N VAL A 246 -2.79 -13.51 -5.10
CA VAL A 246 -1.38 -13.89 -5.28
C VAL A 246 -0.43 -12.82 -4.76
N ASP A 247 -0.87 -11.55 -4.71
CA ASP A 247 -0.04 -10.44 -4.22
C ASP A 247 0.21 -10.53 -2.71
N ALA A 248 -0.56 -11.35 -2.00
CA ALA A 248 -0.33 -11.67 -0.59
C ALA A 248 0.79 -12.70 -0.38
N ASP A 249 1.08 -13.52 -1.39
CA ASP A 249 2.07 -14.58 -1.33
C ASP A 249 3.47 -14.05 -1.76
N GLU A 250 4.53 -14.77 -1.39
CA GLU A 250 5.87 -14.46 -1.88
C GLU A 250 6.00 -14.84 -3.37
N PRO A 251 6.51 -13.92 -4.23
CA PRO A 251 6.81 -14.25 -5.60
C PRO A 251 7.86 -15.35 -5.63
N LEU A 252 7.65 -16.33 -6.50
CA LEU A 252 8.64 -17.38 -6.72
C LEU A 252 9.96 -16.75 -7.18
N PRO A 253 11.11 -17.18 -6.65
CA PRO A 253 12.40 -16.68 -7.13
C PRO A 253 12.53 -16.95 -8.63
N GLU A 254 13.15 -16.04 -9.37
CA GLU A 254 13.25 -16.11 -10.83
C GLU A 254 13.88 -17.44 -11.30
N ASN A 255 14.84 -17.91 -10.52
CA ASN A 255 15.58 -19.17 -10.67
C ASN A 255 14.91 -20.38 -10.00
N ALA A 256 13.62 -20.30 -9.65
CA ALA A 256 12.90 -21.43 -9.03
C ALA A 256 12.92 -22.67 -9.95
N PRO A 257 13.15 -23.88 -9.40
CA PRO A 257 13.11 -25.13 -10.16
C PRO A 257 11.81 -25.29 -10.94
N THR A 258 11.88 -25.89 -12.13
CA THR A 258 10.72 -26.12 -13.00
C THR A 258 9.61 -26.90 -12.27
N ALA A 259 9.99 -27.87 -11.43
CA ALA A 259 9.04 -28.63 -10.60
C ALA A 259 8.24 -27.74 -9.63
N THR A 260 8.84 -26.68 -9.09
CA THR A 260 8.18 -25.72 -8.20
C THR A 260 7.19 -24.84 -8.97
N LYS A 261 7.57 -24.38 -10.17
CA LYS A 261 6.68 -23.65 -11.09
C LYS A 261 5.47 -24.51 -11.50
N TRP A 262 5.71 -25.79 -11.79
CA TRP A 262 4.64 -26.77 -12.07
C TRP A 262 3.72 -27.00 -10.88
N LYS A 263 4.26 -27.20 -9.67
CA LYS A 263 3.44 -27.33 -8.45
C LYS A 263 2.54 -26.09 -8.26
N ALA A 264 3.08 -24.89 -8.41
CA ALA A 264 2.31 -23.65 -8.30
C ALA A 264 1.20 -23.58 -9.37
N ALA A 265 1.48 -24.02 -10.60
CA ALA A 265 0.48 -24.08 -11.66
C ALA A 265 -0.63 -25.11 -11.37
N VAL A 266 -0.30 -26.28 -10.82
CA VAL A 266 -1.29 -27.30 -10.43
C VAL A 266 -2.16 -26.80 -9.27
N HIS A 267 -1.56 -26.17 -8.26
CA HIS A 267 -2.28 -25.58 -7.13
C HIS A 267 -3.24 -24.45 -7.54
N ARG A 268 -3.09 -23.88 -8.75
CA ARG A 268 -4.07 -22.93 -9.32
C ARG A 268 -5.39 -23.60 -9.70
N TYR A 269 -5.40 -24.89 -10.03
CA TYR A 269 -6.63 -25.60 -10.46
C TYR A 269 -7.09 -26.69 -9.49
N VAL A 270 -6.19 -27.20 -8.64
CA VAL A 270 -6.51 -28.28 -7.70
C VAL A 270 -6.42 -27.75 -6.26
N PRO A 271 -7.51 -27.82 -5.47
CA PRO A 271 -7.48 -27.48 -4.06
C PRO A 271 -6.50 -28.35 -3.27
N GLU A 272 -5.81 -27.75 -2.30
CA GLU A 272 -4.89 -28.46 -1.41
C GLU A 272 -5.63 -29.50 -0.55
N ARG A 273 -4.90 -30.53 -0.09
CA ARG A 273 -5.44 -31.55 0.82
C ARG A 273 -6.07 -30.95 2.08
N SER A 274 -5.51 -29.85 2.60
CA SER A 274 -6.02 -29.12 3.75
C SER A 274 -7.46 -28.58 3.56
N ILE A 275 -7.87 -28.37 2.31
CA ILE A 275 -9.20 -27.87 1.95
C ILE A 275 -10.18 -29.03 1.89
N TRP A 276 -9.80 -30.14 1.28
CA TRP A 276 -10.63 -31.34 1.19
C TRP A 276 -10.94 -31.94 2.55
N VAL A 277 -9.99 -31.91 3.49
CA VAL A 277 -10.14 -32.43 4.86
C VAL A 277 -10.79 -31.41 5.80
N SER A 278 -11.16 -30.23 5.31
CA SER A 278 -11.76 -29.20 6.16
C SER A 278 -13.16 -29.58 6.68
N TRP A 279 -13.53 -29.04 7.83
CA TRP A 279 -14.81 -29.28 8.50
C TRP A 279 -16.04 -28.93 7.66
N SER A 280 -15.92 -28.01 6.70
CA SER A 280 -17.03 -27.59 5.84
C SER A 280 -17.18 -28.45 4.58
N ILE A 281 -16.18 -29.27 4.23
CA ILE A 281 -16.16 -30.11 3.02
C ILE A 281 -16.26 -31.58 3.41
N ALA A 282 -15.28 -32.13 4.11
CA ALA A 282 -15.16 -33.57 4.34
C ALA A 282 -16.42 -34.20 4.95
N PRO A 283 -16.95 -33.74 6.09
CA PRO A 283 -18.13 -34.37 6.71
C PRO A 283 -19.37 -34.38 5.80
N PHE A 284 -19.58 -33.30 5.05
CA PHE A 284 -20.75 -33.16 4.19
C PHE A 284 -20.67 -34.07 2.96
N TYR A 285 -19.58 -33.98 2.19
CA TYR A 285 -19.46 -34.72 0.94
C TYR A 285 -19.15 -36.21 1.16
N ILE A 286 -18.37 -36.57 2.19
CA ILE A 286 -18.12 -37.98 2.52
C ILE A 286 -19.43 -38.67 2.91
N ALA A 287 -20.28 -38.02 3.71
CA ALA A 287 -21.58 -38.59 4.08
C ALA A 287 -22.47 -38.85 2.84
N LEU A 288 -22.53 -37.91 1.90
CA LEU A 288 -23.29 -38.08 0.65
C LEU A 288 -22.69 -39.16 -0.26
N LEU A 289 -21.37 -39.29 -0.32
CA LEU A 289 -20.69 -40.34 -1.09
C LEU A 289 -20.93 -41.73 -0.49
N LEU A 290 -20.88 -41.86 0.84
CA LEU A 290 -21.18 -43.12 1.53
C LEU A 290 -22.65 -43.53 1.32
N LEU A 291 -23.57 -42.57 1.39
CA LEU A 291 -24.97 -42.80 1.07
C LEU A 291 -25.13 -43.26 -0.39
N GLY A 292 -24.50 -42.56 -1.33
CA GLY A 292 -24.53 -42.90 -2.75
C GLY A 292 -23.95 -44.29 -3.05
N ALA A 293 -22.86 -44.67 -2.38
CA ALA A 293 -22.28 -46.01 -2.50
C ALA A 293 -23.25 -47.10 -2.00
N GLY A 294 -23.97 -46.85 -0.91
CA GLY A 294 -25.02 -47.74 -0.41
C GLY A 294 -26.18 -47.88 -1.40
N VAL A 295 -26.67 -46.76 -1.94
CA VAL A 295 -27.74 -46.75 -2.96
C VAL A 295 -27.29 -47.50 -4.23
N LEU A 296 -26.07 -47.26 -4.69
CA LEU A 296 -25.53 -47.89 -5.89
C LEU A 296 -25.36 -49.41 -5.72
N ALA A 297 -24.97 -49.87 -4.53
CA ALA A 297 -24.89 -51.30 -4.23
C ALA A 297 -26.27 -51.98 -4.22
N VAL A 298 -27.30 -51.29 -3.70
CA VAL A 298 -28.68 -51.82 -3.68
C VAL A 298 -29.27 -51.87 -5.10
N SER A 299 -29.12 -50.80 -5.88
CA SER A 299 -29.70 -50.70 -7.24
C SER A 299 -28.92 -51.48 -8.31
N ALA A 300 -27.81 -52.14 -7.96
CA ALA A 300 -27.02 -52.97 -8.88
C ALA A 300 -27.24 -54.48 -8.69
N LEU A 301 -27.99 -54.87 -7.65
CA LEU A 301 -28.42 -56.24 -7.36
C LEU A 301 -29.74 -56.54 -8.07
#